data_AF-A0A9J6FKT0-F1
#
_entry.id   AF-A0A9J6FKT0-F1
#
_cell.length_a   1.000
_cell.length_b   1.000
_cell.length_c   1.000
_cell.angle_alpha   90.00
_cell.angle_beta   90.00
_cell.angle_gamma   90.00
#
_symmetry.space_group_name_H-M   'P 1'
#
loop_
_entity.id
_entity.type
_entity.pdbx_description
1 polymer ?
#
loop_
_entity_poly.entity_id
_entity_poly.type
_entity_poly.pdbx_seq_one_letter_code
_entity_poly.pdbx_strand_id
1 'polypeptide(L)'
;MWDAYYQYSLYANPKNWVPPFKARALMAGSQHYRTFDGFHFEFAGECSYLLAKDFLNDNFAVLINYARDGQRVSKKSITVLTEGERFEISSDYKITKGGSKIELPIEIGETTLRREGHVIIVENDNGFKVSCNLAYDQCVTEVTGDYFGKTGGLLGTYDYEDQLDLMTPDRKITTDAAAFAKEWEVGAGRCRSQRNLAESAVTDPRAKDFCAKYFEKDDSPLRSCFKMVDPKPYMMICLHDMNAAMAEEMEERICSSAAAYRAECQEYGVPLDMPRVCVRCAKPDGSEMLAGDIAAVTYEESPVATADVIFVVERKMCNKNVMPNLIRLAQSIEERYAARGFVDTRYAVVGFGGDGVAERPHVVTADGQIFSSIRALVSAIGSLSVGDGESDPFMALTYASQLPVRMASTQTMILVKCTTCKPNDDNSMYADIYRMLIDRGIHLHILDDDDFNVRTASKPSKSKRIFGVDRRLAFTVKDIKDLQGDAELHSQIRLPKDFCVPLALESNGTLFSSMKMFEKRNVNKKFIDVMARRVAQSSAPDCQICECVSLEDGVGQSVCSRCVSPTMGPVLSPDFSPIMYEETVGPKNKRPKTKKLRTQQKK
;
A
#
# COMPACT_ATOMS: atom_id res chain seq x y z
N MET A 1 -10.69 1.44 35.75
CA MET A 1 -11.94 1.32 34.98
C MET A 1 -11.67 0.65 33.65
N TRP A 2 -10.74 1.19 32.83
CA TRP A 2 -10.34 0.56 31.55
C TRP A 2 -9.71 -0.83 31.70
N ASP A 3 -8.84 -1.07 32.69
CA ASP A 3 -8.30 -2.42 32.93
C ASP A 3 -9.39 -3.45 33.20
N ALA A 4 -10.37 -3.09 34.05
CA ALA A 4 -11.52 -3.95 34.30
C ALA A 4 -12.33 -4.15 33.02
N TYR A 5 -12.56 -3.09 32.24
CA TYR A 5 -13.23 -3.19 30.94
C TYR A 5 -12.54 -4.20 30.02
N TYR A 6 -11.24 -4.07 29.76
CA TYR A 6 -10.52 -4.98 28.86
C TYR A 6 -10.50 -6.43 29.36
N GLN A 7 -10.37 -6.61 30.68
CA GLN A 7 -10.39 -7.94 31.29
C GLN A 7 -11.76 -8.62 31.14
N TYR A 8 -12.85 -7.86 31.29
CA TYR A 8 -14.21 -8.39 31.18
C TYR A 8 -14.75 -8.40 29.75
N SER A 9 -14.28 -7.54 28.85
CA SER A 9 -14.77 -7.44 27.47
C SER A 9 -14.53 -8.72 26.67
N LEU A 10 -13.45 -9.45 26.98
CA LEU A 10 -13.18 -10.74 26.36
C LEU A 10 -14.24 -11.78 26.70
N TYR A 11 -14.76 -11.79 27.93
CA TYR A 11 -15.87 -12.64 28.34
C TYR A 11 -17.23 -12.12 27.86
N ALA A 12 -17.35 -10.83 27.53
CA ALA A 12 -18.58 -10.26 27.02
C ALA A 12 -18.87 -10.61 25.56
N ASN A 13 -17.85 -11.00 24.78
CA ASN A 13 -18.01 -11.42 23.38
C ASN A 13 -18.07 -12.96 23.29
N PRO A 14 -19.24 -13.56 22.99
CA PRO A 14 -19.39 -15.01 22.86
C PRO A 14 -18.41 -15.64 21.88
N LYS A 15 -17.95 -14.91 20.84
CA LYS A 15 -16.97 -15.44 19.87
C LYS A 15 -15.60 -15.80 20.48
N ASN A 16 -15.31 -15.31 21.68
CA ASN A 16 -14.03 -15.56 22.36
C ASN A 16 -14.07 -16.78 23.29
N TRP A 17 -15.25 -17.33 23.60
CA TRP A 17 -15.41 -18.45 24.53
C TRP A 17 -16.44 -19.49 24.08
N VAL A 18 -17.17 -19.21 23.00
CA VAL A 18 -18.00 -20.18 22.27
C VAL A 18 -17.21 -20.59 21.03
N PRO A 19 -16.91 -21.90 20.86
CA PRO A 19 -16.22 -22.40 19.68
C PRO A 19 -16.88 -21.98 18.35
N PRO A 20 -16.09 -21.74 17.29
CA PRO A 20 -14.62 -21.82 17.27
C PRO A 20 -13.98 -20.51 17.75
N PHE A 21 -13.35 -20.54 18.94
CA PHE A 21 -12.49 -19.46 19.41
C PHE A 21 -11.20 -19.46 18.57
N LYS A 22 -10.51 -18.32 18.49
CA LYS A 22 -9.27 -18.20 17.72
C LYS A 22 -8.06 -18.42 18.64
N ALA A 23 -6.98 -18.96 18.08
CA ALA A 23 -5.67 -18.94 18.71
C ALA A 23 -4.63 -18.32 17.79
N ARG A 24 -3.66 -17.66 18.42
CA ARG A 24 -2.58 -16.94 17.75
C ARG A 24 -1.26 -17.41 18.32
N ALA A 25 -0.36 -17.77 17.43
CA ALA A 25 1.04 -18.01 17.71
C ALA A 25 1.87 -16.91 17.05
N LEU A 26 2.99 -16.56 17.67
CA LEU A 26 3.84 -15.45 17.25
C LEU A 26 5.28 -15.90 17.14
N MET A 27 5.95 -15.42 16.10
CA MET A 27 7.39 -15.48 15.96
C MET A 27 7.92 -14.06 15.78
N ALA A 28 8.91 -13.69 16.58
CA ALA A 28 9.61 -12.42 16.51
C ALA A 28 11.09 -12.63 16.23
N GLY A 29 11.61 -11.90 15.24
CA GLY A 29 13.01 -12.00 14.81
C GLY A 29 13.32 -13.38 14.23
N SER A 30 14.47 -13.92 14.62
CA SER A 30 14.96 -15.23 14.16
C SER A 30 15.00 -16.29 15.26
N GLN A 31 14.46 -16.04 16.45
CA GLN A 31 14.60 -17.01 17.54
C GLN A 31 13.47 -17.07 18.56
N HIS A 32 12.63 -16.04 18.67
CA HIS A 32 11.63 -15.96 19.73
C HIS A 32 10.28 -16.49 19.25
N TYR A 33 9.73 -17.44 19.99
CA TYR A 33 8.45 -18.06 19.70
C TYR A 33 7.50 -17.95 20.87
N ARG A 34 6.23 -17.73 20.55
CA ARG A 34 5.07 -17.91 21.40
C ARG A 34 4.12 -18.89 20.70
N THR A 35 3.84 -20.03 21.32
CA THR A 35 2.93 -21.05 20.79
C THR A 35 1.47 -20.59 20.80
N PHE A 36 0.58 -21.42 20.25
CA PHE A 36 -0.86 -21.15 20.29
C PHE A 36 -1.41 -21.08 21.73
N ASP A 37 -0.83 -21.84 22.64
CA ASP A 37 -1.26 -21.92 24.05
C ASP A 37 -0.48 -20.93 24.96
N GLY A 38 0.37 -20.09 24.37
CA GLY A 38 1.05 -18.99 25.06
C GLY A 38 2.42 -19.33 25.66
N PHE A 39 2.92 -20.54 25.45
CA PHE A 39 4.25 -20.95 25.88
C PHE A 39 5.34 -20.20 25.09
N HIS A 40 6.30 -19.62 25.82
CA HIS A 40 7.41 -18.88 25.23
C HIS A 40 8.70 -19.69 25.28
N PHE A 41 9.41 -19.78 24.15
CA PHE A 41 10.73 -20.41 24.09
C PHE A 41 11.59 -19.81 22.99
N GLU A 42 12.87 -20.16 23.01
CA GLU A 42 13.86 -19.62 22.08
C GLU A 42 14.59 -20.72 21.34
N PHE A 43 14.64 -20.58 20.01
CA PHE A 43 15.35 -21.51 19.15
C PHE A 43 15.82 -20.82 17.86
N ALA A 44 17.08 -20.98 17.50
CA ALA A 44 17.51 -20.73 16.12
C ALA A 44 18.24 -21.96 15.59
N GLY A 45 17.97 -22.29 14.34
CA GLY A 45 18.63 -23.39 13.63
C GLY A 45 19.14 -22.93 12.27
N GLU A 46 19.75 -23.81 11.49
CA GLU A 46 20.39 -23.44 10.20
C GLU A 46 19.70 -24.06 8.98
N CYS A 47 18.49 -24.58 9.18
CA CYS A 47 17.72 -25.35 8.21
C CYS A 47 16.27 -24.87 8.14
N SER A 48 15.40 -25.70 7.58
CA SER A 48 13.96 -25.48 7.60
C SER A 48 13.30 -26.25 8.74
N TYR A 49 12.41 -25.61 9.47
CA TYR A 49 11.67 -26.21 10.59
C TYR A 49 10.17 -25.98 10.42
N LEU A 50 9.37 -26.97 10.82
CA LEU A 50 7.92 -26.88 10.78
C LEU A 50 7.40 -26.03 11.95
N LEU A 51 6.79 -24.89 11.65
CA LEU A 51 6.17 -24.03 12.66
C LEU A 51 4.80 -24.58 13.07
N ALA A 52 3.91 -24.81 12.11
CA ALA A 52 2.60 -25.36 12.36
C ALA A 52 2.11 -26.13 11.13
N LYS A 53 1.37 -27.22 11.32
CA LYS A 53 0.69 -27.94 10.26
C LYS A 53 -0.63 -28.49 10.78
N ASP A 54 -1.67 -28.44 9.95
CA ASP A 54 -2.88 -29.25 10.16
C ASP A 54 -2.58 -30.71 9.80
N PHE A 55 -2.49 -31.58 10.82
CA PHE A 55 -2.21 -33.00 10.64
C PHE A 55 -3.45 -33.85 10.35
N LEU A 56 -4.66 -33.28 10.44
CA LEU A 56 -5.89 -34.01 10.19
C LEU A 56 -6.32 -33.90 8.73
N ASN A 57 -6.40 -32.67 8.20
CA ASN A 57 -6.93 -32.42 6.86
C ASN A 57 -5.87 -31.92 5.86
N ASP A 58 -4.63 -31.67 6.32
CA ASP A 58 -3.56 -31.09 5.49
C ASP A 58 -3.93 -29.71 4.88
N ASN A 59 -4.82 -28.93 5.53
CA ASN A 59 -5.28 -27.64 5.02
C ASN A 59 -4.15 -26.61 4.88
N PHE A 60 -3.19 -26.63 5.81
CA PHE A 60 -2.03 -25.75 5.76
C PHE A 60 -0.78 -26.33 6.43
N ALA A 61 0.38 -25.80 6.05
CA ALA A 61 1.60 -25.89 6.84
C ALA A 61 2.43 -24.59 6.74
N VAL A 62 3.04 -24.18 7.84
CA VAL A 62 3.92 -23.02 7.94
C VAL A 62 5.31 -23.49 8.33
N LEU A 63 6.33 -23.04 7.60
CA LEU A 63 7.73 -23.36 7.85
C LEU A 63 8.55 -22.09 7.99
N ILE A 64 9.56 -22.14 8.86
CA ILE A 64 10.64 -21.16 8.88
C ILE A 64 11.85 -21.74 8.14
N ASN A 65 12.48 -20.94 7.27
CA ASN A 65 13.71 -21.31 6.58
C ASN A 65 14.84 -20.42 7.07
N TYR A 66 15.91 -21.03 7.57
CA TYR A 66 17.12 -20.32 7.94
C TYR A 66 18.17 -20.35 6.83
N ALA A 67 19.04 -19.35 6.84
CA ALA A 67 20.29 -19.33 6.09
C ALA A 67 21.46 -19.14 7.05
N ARG A 68 22.60 -19.73 6.69
CA ARG A 68 23.85 -19.58 7.42
C ARG A 68 24.88 -18.86 6.58
N ASP A 69 25.40 -17.76 7.11
CA ASP A 69 26.57 -17.05 6.57
C ASP A 69 27.70 -17.11 7.60
N GLY A 70 28.69 -17.97 7.32
CA GLY A 70 29.76 -18.28 8.27
C GLY A 70 29.23 -18.84 9.60
N GLN A 71 29.37 -18.07 10.68
CA GLN A 71 28.85 -18.44 12.01
C GLN A 71 27.50 -17.82 12.34
N ARG A 72 27.01 -16.86 11.53
CA ARG A 72 25.73 -16.20 11.76
C ARG A 72 24.62 -16.98 11.08
N VAL A 73 23.55 -17.18 11.83
CA VAL A 73 22.30 -17.74 11.34
C VAL A 73 21.29 -16.61 11.26
N SER A 74 20.51 -16.58 10.18
CA SER A 74 19.43 -15.61 10.02
C SER A 74 18.22 -16.29 9.41
N LYS A 75 17.04 -15.77 9.75
CA LYS A 75 15.81 -16.16 9.07
C LYS A 75 15.88 -15.68 7.61
N LYS A 76 15.76 -16.62 6.67
CA LYS A 76 15.75 -16.34 5.24
C LYS A 76 14.35 -16.03 4.73
N SER A 77 13.39 -16.86 5.11
CA SER A 77 12.01 -16.78 4.61
C SER A 77 11.03 -17.55 5.47
N ILE A 78 9.75 -17.25 5.29
CA ILE A 78 8.62 -18.05 5.79
C ILE A 78 7.94 -18.71 4.61
N THR A 79 7.69 -20.02 4.72
CA THR A 79 6.93 -20.76 3.72
C THR A 79 5.54 -21.08 4.25
N VAL A 80 4.52 -20.82 3.44
CA VAL A 80 3.14 -21.27 3.66
C VAL A 80 2.78 -22.26 2.55
N LEU A 81 2.35 -23.45 2.96
CA LEU A 81 1.80 -24.50 2.10
C LEU A 81 0.29 -24.52 2.31
N THR A 82 -0.49 -24.40 1.24
CA THR A 82 -1.96 -24.47 1.24
C THR A 82 -2.44 -24.62 -0.21
N GLU A 83 -3.63 -25.18 -0.43
CA GLU A 83 -4.19 -25.40 -1.78
C GLU A 83 -3.26 -26.21 -2.73
N GLY A 84 -2.41 -27.08 -2.15
CA GLY A 84 -1.38 -27.81 -2.90
C GLY A 84 -0.24 -26.93 -3.43
N GLU A 85 -0.22 -25.65 -3.08
CA GLU A 85 0.75 -24.66 -3.53
C GLU A 85 1.76 -24.30 -2.44
N ARG A 86 2.94 -23.83 -2.86
CA ARG A 86 4.02 -23.40 -1.96
C ARG A 86 4.33 -21.92 -2.15
N PHE A 87 4.04 -21.12 -1.13
CA PHE A 87 4.34 -19.69 -1.08
C PHE A 87 5.53 -19.44 -0.17
N GLU A 88 6.60 -18.82 -0.67
CA GLU A 88 7.77 -18.43 0.13
C GLU A 88 7.86 -16.90 0.21
N ILE A 89 7.75 -16.37 1.42
CA ILE A 89 7.82 -14.94 1.76
C ILE A 89 9.24 -14.64 2.22
N SER A 90 9.97 -13.85 1.43
CA SER A 90 11.34 -13.41 1.73
C SER A 90 11.33 -12.12 2.56
N SER A 91 12.43 -11.84 3.27
CA SER A 91 12.56 -10.62 4.08
C SER A 91 12.52 -9.31 3.26
N ASP A 92 12.83 -9.37 1.96
CA ASP A 92 12.76 -8.23 1.03
C ASP A 92 11.37 -8.06 0.37
N TYR A 93 10.32 -8.59 1.00
CA TYR A 93 8.93 -8.55 0.55
C TYR A 93 8.62 -9.39 -0.70
N LYS A 94 9.59 -10.09 -1.26
CA LYS A 94 9.37 -10.94 -2.45
C LYS A 94 8.68 -12.23 -2.08
N ILE A 95 7.73 -12.61 -2.93
CA ILE A 95 6.99 -13.86 -2.80
C ILE A 95 7.25 -14.73 -4.02
N THR A 96 7.49 -16.01 -3.75
CA THR A 96 7.52 -17.02 -4.82
C THR A 96 6.42 -18.04 -4.63
N LYS A 97 5.80 -18.46 -5.73
CA LYS A 97 4.88 -19.59 -5.83
C LYS A 97 5.59 -20.72 -6.57
N GLY A 98 5.84 -21.84 -5.90
CA GLY A 98 6.58 -22.97 -6.50
C GLY A 98 7.96 -22.58 -7.04
N GLY A 99 8.62 -21.60 -6.42
CA GLY A 99 9.93 -21.06 -6.85
C GLY A 99 9.87 -19.98 -7.94
N SER A 100 8.70 -19.69 -8.51
CA SER A 100 8.52 -18.58 -9.46
C SER A 100 8.04 -17.33 -8.73
N LYS A 101 8.67 -16.17 -8.98
CA LYS A 101 8.23 -14.90 -8.40
C LYS A 101 6.82 -14.54 -8.85
N ILE A 102 6.02 -14.01 -7.94
CA ILE A 102 4.66 -13.55 -8.19
C ILE A 102 4.46 -12.14 -7.62
N GLU A 103 3.46 -11.43 -8.14
CA GLU A 103 3.00 -10.16 -7.59
C GLU A 103 1.67 -10.34 -6.86
N LEU A 104 1.45 -9.56 -5.81
CA LEU A 104 0.22 -9.55 -5.03
C LEU A 104 -0.74 -8.46 -5.51
N PRO A 105 -2.05 -8.57 -5.23
CA PRO A 105 -2.69 -9.71 -4.59
C PRO A 105 -2.94 -10.86 -5.56
N ILE A 106 -3.10 -12.06 -5.01
CA ILE A 106 -3.56 -13.24 -5.74
C ILE A 106 -4.58 -14.01 -4.92
N GLU A 107 -5.44 -14.74 -5.62
CA GLU A 107 -6.43 -15.64 -5.05
C GLU A 107 -6.29 -17.00 -5.76
N ILE A 108 -6.19 -18.07 -4.97
CA ILE A 108 -6.05 -19.44 -5.44
C ILE A 108 -6.92 -20.32 -4.55
N GLY A 109 -7.96 -20.92 -5.13
CA GLY A 109 -8.94 -21.68 -4.35
C GLY A 109 -9.57 -20.77 -3.29
N GLU A 110 -9.50 -21.18 -2.03
CA GLU A 110 -9.99 -20.41 -0.88
C GLU A 110 -8.88 -19.57 -0.22
N THR A 111 -7.67 -19.54 -0.81
CA THR A 111 -6.53 -18.79 -0.28
C THR A 111 -6.36 -17.45 -0.98
N THR A 112 -6.28 -16.39 -0.20
CA THR A 112 -5.91 -15.05 -0.63
C THR A 112 -4.53 -14.66 -0.11
N LEU A 113 -3.70 -14.08 -0.97
CA LEU A 113 -2.45 -13.44 -0.60
C LEU A 113 -2.51 -11.96 -0.95
N ARG A 114 -2.19 -11.08 0.02
CA ARG A 114 -2.25 -9.63 -0.16
C ARG A 114 -1.18 -8.89 0.63
N ARG A 115 -0.95 -7.64 0.23
CA ARG A 115 0.05 -6.73 0.79
C ARG A 115 -0.63 -5.51 1.37
N GLU A 116 -0.45 -5.27 2.66
CA GLU A 116 -0.99 -4.09 3.37
C GLU A 116 0.13 -3.41 4.14
N GLY A 117 0.50 -2.19 3.72
CA GLY A 117 1.61 -1.46 4.35
C GLY A 117 2.90 -2.30 4.33
N HIS A 118 3.37 -2.68 5.53
CA HIS A 118 4.54 -3.50 5.79
C HIS A 118 4.23 -4.97 6.10
N VAL A 119 2.97 -5.38 6.00
CA VAL A 119 2.49 -6.74 6.29
C VAL A 119 2.16 -7.51 5.01
N ILE A 120 2.67 -8.74 4.88
CA ILE A 120 2.21 -9.73 3.89
C ILE A 120 1.25 -10.68 4.59
N ILE A 121 0.08 -10.88 4.01
CA ILE A 121 -0.99 -11.69 4.59
C ILE A 121 -1.31 -12.84 3.63
N VAL A 122 -1.29 -14.06 4.16
CA VAL A 122 -1.82 -15.28 3.53
C VAL A 122 -2.98 -15.75 4.37
N GLU A 123 -4.18 -15.76 3.83
CA GLU A 123 -5.42 -16.06 4.55
C GLU A 123 -6.24 -17.05 3.75
N ASN A 124 -6.87 -18.02 4.42
CA ASN A 124 -7.71 -19.02 3.78
C ASN A 124 -9.05 -19.11 4.50
N ASP A 125 -10.12 -19.32 3.73
CA ASP A 125 -11.49 -19.35 4.26
C ASP A 125 -11.74 -20.52 5.22
N ASN A 126 -10.89 -21.55 5.23
CA ASN A 126 -10.90 -22.64 6.23
C ASN A 126 -10.38 -22.21 7.62
N GLY A 127 -10.10 -20.92 7.83
CA GLY A 127 -9.87 -20.37 9.16
C GLY A 127 -8.42 -20.33 9.62
N PHE A 128 -7.45 -20.35 8.70
CA PHE A 128 -6.06 -20.03 9.04
C PHE A 128 -5.59 -18.74 8.36
N LYS A 129 -4.68 -18.03 9.03
CA LYS A 129 -4.08 -16.80 8.53
C LYS A 129 -2.63 -16.66 9.01
N VAL A 130 -1.72 -16.35 8.09
CA VAL A 130 -0.33 -16.00 8.38
C VAL A 130 -0.11 -14.54 7.98
N SER A 131 0.26 -13.70 8.95
CA SER A 131 0.53 -12.27 8.74
C SER A 131 1.96 -11.95 9.15
N CYS A 132 2.81 -11.56 8.20
CA CYS A 132 4.21 -11.23 8.44
C CYS A 132 4.46 -9.73 8.27
N ASN A 133 4.69 -9.03 9.37
CA ASN A 133 5.19 -7.66 9.38
C ASN A 133 6.72 -7.69 9.22
N LEU A 134 7.18 -7.48 7.99
CA LEU A 134 8.61 -7.59 7.68
C LEU A 134 9.42 -6.34 8.07
N ALA A 135 8.76 -5.22 8.43
CA ALA A 135 9.46 -4.06 8.98
C ALA A 135 9.99 -4.31 10.40
N TYR A 136 9.30 -5.16 11.17
CA TYR A 136 9.69 -5.55 12.54
C TYR A 136 10.08 -7.03 12.65
N ASP A 137 10.32 -7.69 11.51
CA ASP A 137 10.69 -9.10 11.40
C ASP A 137 9.79 -10.08 12.20
N GLN A 138 8.49 -9.84 12.20
CA GLN A 138 7.51 -10.55 13.02
C GLN A 138 6.47 -11.26 12.16
N CYS A 139 6.12 -12.50 12.50
CA CYS A 139 5.00 -13.21 11.89
C CYS A 139 4.02 -13.74 12.94
N VAL A 140 2.74 -13.60 12.66
CA VAL A 140 1.63 -14.13 13.45
C VAL A 140 0.92 -15.20 12.64
N THR A 141 0.74 -16.37 13.23
CA THR A 141 -0.10 -17.46 12.68
C THR A 141 -1.36 -17.52 13.52
N GLU A 142 -2.52 -17.34 12.90
CA GLU A 142 -3.84 -17.44 13.51
C GLU A 142 -4.58 -18.65 12.94
N VAL A 143 -5.27 -19.39 13.82
CA VAL A 143 -6.15 -20.51 13.48
C VAL A 143 -7.47 -20.43 14.23
N THR A 144 -8.56 -20.86 13.60
CA THR A 144 -9.86 -21.04 14.28
C THR A 144 -9.88 -22.30 15.14
N GLY A 145 -10.86 -22.41 16.03
CA GLY A 145 -11.09 -23.56 16.91
C GLY A 145 -11.35 -24.87 16.17
N ASP A 146 -11.60 -24.84 14.86
CA ASP A 146 -11.67 -26.06 14.05
C ASP A 146 -10.33 -26.81 14.01
N TYR A 147 -9.22 -26.12 14.31
CA TYR A 147 -7.86 -26.69 14.40
C TYR A 147 -7.46 -27.13 15.81
N PHE A 148 -8.35 -27.01 16.81
CA PHE A 148 -8.06 -27.38 18.20
C PHE A 148 -7.60 -28.84 18.31
N GLY A 149 -6.41 -29.06 18.88
CA GLY A 149 -5.77 -30.36 19.04
C GLY A 149 -5.37 -31.05 17.73
N LYS A 150 -5.36 -30.32 16.61
CA LYS A 150 -5.04 -30.86 15.26
C LYS A 150 -3.76 -30.27 14.67
N THR A 151 -3.22 -29.24 15.29
CA THR A 151 -1.94 -28.66 14.85
C THR A 151 -0.76 -29.44 15.40
N GLY A 152 0.41 -29.26 14.81
CA GLY A 152 1.68 -29.69 15.36
C GLY A 152 2.84 -28.96 14.70
N GLY A 153 3.97 -28.86 15.39
CA GLY A 153 5.13 -28.09 14.97
C GLY A 153 5.72 -27.32 16.15
N LEU A 154 6.64 -26.41 15.87
CA LEU A 154 7.23 -25.52 16.87
C LEU A 154 6.22 -24.61 17.58
N LEU A 155 5.02 -24.39 17.01
CA LEU A 155 3.98 -23.54 17.59
C LEU A 155 2.95 -24.32 18.42
N GLY A 156 3.19 -25.62 18.68
CA GLY A 156 2.36 -26.42 19.60
C GLY A 156 1.16 -27.11 18.95
N THR A 157 0.38 -27.81 19.79
CA THR A 157 -0.79 -28.61 19.40
C THR A 157 -2.12 -27.88 19.48
N TYR A 158 -2.12 -26.67 20.04
CA TYR A 158 -3.33 -25.87 20.24
C TYR A 158 -4.40 -26.65 21.02
N ASP A 159 -4.05 -27.04 22.24
CA ASP A 159 -4.92 -27.82 23.13
C ASP A 159 -5.13 -27.19 24.51
N TYR A 160 -4.68 -25.94 24.69
CA TYR A 160 -4.70 -25.16 25.93
C TYR A 160 -3.81 -25.68 27.07
N GLU A 161 -2.87 -26.58 26.77
CA GLU A 161 -1.94 -27.11 27.78
C GLU A 161 -0.50 -26.64 27.47
N ASP A 162 -0.19 -25.39 27.82
CA ASP A 162 1.11 -24.75 27.54
C ASP A 162 2.34 -25.53 28.05
N GLN A 163 2.18 -26.29 29.13
CA GLN A 163 3.23 -27.14 29.71
C GLN A 163 3.63 -28.31 28.79
N LEU A 164 2.81 -28.62 27.80
CA LEU A 164 3.00 -29.72 26.85
C LEU A 164 3.49 -29.23 25.48
N ASP A 165 3.63 -27.92 25.27
CA ASP A 165 3.91 -27.35 23.96
C ASP A 165 5.26 -27.75 23.34
N LEU A 166 6.22 -28.17 24.17
CA LEU A 166 7.47 -28.79 23.72
C LEU A 166 7.31 -30.32 23.52
N MET A 167 6.18 -30.73 22.93
CA MET A 167 5.89 -32.12 22.59
C MET A 167 6.40 -32.48 21.19
N THR A 168 7.26 -33.49 21.13
CA THR A 168 7.78 -34.05 19.88
C THR A 168 6.70 -34.85 19.11
N PRO A 169 6.91 -35.15 17.83
CA PRO A 169 5.98 -35.98 17.04
C PRO A 169 5.71 -37.38 17.62
N ASP A 170 6.64 -37.94 18.39
CA ASP A 170 6.46 -39.21 19.11
C ASP A 170 5.83 -39.05 20.52
N ARG A 171 5.24 -37.88 20.78
CA ARG A 171 4.51 -37.52 22.01
C ARG A 171 5.37 -37.51 23.28
N LYS A 172 6.67 -37.21 23.15
CA LYS A 172 7.54 -36.98 24.30
C LYS A 172 7.62 -35.50 24.58
N ILE A 173 7.55 -35.15 25.86
CA ILE A 173 7.73 -33.78 26.33
C ILE A 173 9.20 -33.60 26.71
N THR A 174 9.81 -32.51 26.24
CA THR A 174 11.19 -32.16 26.55
C THR A 174 11.27 -30.71 27.03
N THR A 175 12.28 -30.40 27.84
CA THR A 175 12.60 -29.02 28.24
C THR A 175 13.75 -28.44 27.41
N ASP A 176 14.35 -29.23 26.53
CA ASP A 176 15.44 -28.81 25.65
C ASP A 176 14.87 -28.40 24.29
N ALA A 177 14.87 -27.10 24.02
CA ALA A 177 14.36 -26.50 22.78
C ALA A 177 15.11 -27.01 21.52
N ALA A 178 16.41 -27.33 21.61
CA ALA A 178 17.13 -27.90 20.47
C ALA A 178 16.71 -29.34 20.20
N ALA A 179 16.56 -30.14 21.25
CA ALA A 179 16.08 -31.51 21.11
C ALA A 179 14.65 -31.54 20.56
N PHE A 180 13.78 -30.64 21.03
CA PHE A 180 12.44 -30.45 20.51
C PHE A 180 12.44 -30.05 19.04
N ALA A 181 13.14 -28.97 18.68
CA ALA A 181 13.08 -28.42 17.34
C ALA A 181 13.71 -29.33 16.28
N LYS A 182 14.70 -30.14 16.67
CA LYS A 182 15.27 -31.18 15.82
C LYS A 182 14.22 -32.16 15.31
N GLU A 183 13.26 -32.56 16.14
CA GLU A 183 12.22 -33.51 15.72
C GLU A 183 11.21 -32.88 14.74
N TRP A 184 11.23 -31.55 14.60
CA TRP A 184 10.45 -30.77 13.62
C TRP A 184 11.29 -30.29 12.42
N GLU A 185 12.51 -30.81 12.24
CA GLU A 185 13.38 -30.52 11.08
C GLU A 185 12.77 -31.05 9.78
N VAL A 186 12.67 -30.19 8.76
CA VAL A 186 12.20 -30.59 7.43
C VAL A 186 13.39 -30.90 6.54
N GLY A 187 13.40 -32.11 5.97
CA GLY A 187 14.52 -32.59 5.13
C GLY A 187 15.67 -33.21 5.92
N ALA A 188 15.34 -33.90 7.01
CA ALA A 188 16.21 -34.57 7.99
C ALA A 188 17.64 -34.91 7.53
N GLY A 189 18.62 -34.54 8.35
CA GLY A 189 20.03 -34.87 8.18
C GLY A 189 20.79 -33.90 7.27
N ARG A 190 20.16 -32.79 6.88
CA ARG A 190 20.78 -31.72 6.08
C ARG A 190 21.46 -30.66 6.94
N CYS A 191 21.12 -30.57 8.23
CA CYS A 191 21.76 -29.65 9.15
C CYS A 191 23.14 -30.16 9.58
N ARG A 192 24.12 -29.26 9.61
CA ARG A 192 25.49 -29.49 10.11
C ARG A 192 25.54 -29.47 11.63
N SER A 193 24.71 -28.65 12.27
CA SER A 193 24.61 -28.45 13.71
C SER A 193 23.20 -28.74 14.17
N GLN A 194 23.09 -29.47 15.29
CA GLN A 194 21.83 -29.71 16.00
C GLN A 194 21.81 -29.00 17.35
N ARG A 195 22.65 -27.97 17.51
CA ARG A 195 22.63 -27.09 18.67
C ARG A 195 21.60 -25.99 18.49
N ASN A 196 21.06 -25.50 19.60
CA ASN A 196 20.36 -24.22 19.60
C ASN A 196 21.38 -23.12 19.28
N LEU A 197 21.15 -22.39 18.20
CA LEU A 197 21.99 -21.26 17.76
C LEU A 197 21.37 -19.91 18.16
N ALA A 198 20.31 -19.91 18.98
CA ALA A 198 19.75 -18.69 19.55
C ALA A 198 20.82 -17.93 20.34
N GLU A 199 20.89 -16.62 20.13
CA GLU A 199 21.78 -15.76 20.88
C GLU A 199 21.30 -15.66 22.33
N SER A 200 22.22 -15.55 23.29
CA SER A 200 21.88 -15.35 24.70
C SER A 200 21.60 -13.88 25.00
N ALA A 201 20.73 -13.62 25.98
CA ALA A 201 20.38 -12.26 26.38
C ALA A 201 21.62 -11.51 26.89
N VAL A 202 21.70 -10.22 26.56
CA VAL A 202 22.76 -9.36 27.07
C VAL A 202 22.55 -9.13 28.57
N THR A 203 23.65 -9.19 29.34
CA THR A 203 23.65 -8.94 30.79
C THR A 203 24.12 -7.55 31.18
N ASP A 204 24.39 -6.69 30.18
CA ASP A 204 24.76 -5.28 30.38
C ASP A 204 23.67 -4.55 31.20
N PRO A 205 24.03 -3.97 32.36
CA PRO A 205 23.11 -3.15 33.15
C PRO A 205 22.45 -2.01 32.36
N ARG A 206 23.12 -1.44 31.35
CA ARG A 206 22.56 -0.38 30.50
C ARG A 206 21.42 -0.89 29.64
N ALA A 207 21.62 -2.03 28.97
CA ALA A 207 20.58 -2.69 28.19
C ALA A 207 19.40 -3.08 29.09
N LYS A 208 19.68 -3.58 30.30
CA LYS A 208 18.64 -3.91 31.28
C LYS A 208 17.83 -2.70 31.73
N ASP A 209 18.48 -1.60 32.11
CA ASP A 209 17.78 -0.37 32.48
C ASP A 209 16.95 0.17 31.31
N PHE A 210 17.49 0.12 30.09
CA PHE A 210 16.79 0.55 28.89
C PHE A 210 15.54 -0.30 28.59
N CYS A 211 15.65 -1.63 28.54
CA CYS A 211 14.50 -2.51 28.33
C CYS A 211 13.47 -2.40 29.47
N ALA A 212 13.91 -2.21 30.72
CA ALA A 212 13.02 -2.03 31.86
C ALA A 212 12.12 -0.80 31.72
N LYS A 213 12.58 0.30 31.08
CA LYS A 213 11.75 1.49 30.80
C LYS A 213 10.49 1.16 30.00
N TYR A 214 10.55 0.15 29.13
CA TYR A 214 9.44 -0.25 28.27
C TYR A 214 8.60 -1.39 28.86
N PHE A 215 9.18 -2.26 29.68
CA PHE A 215 8.52 -3.50 30.09
C PHE A 215 8.35 -3.69 31.61
N GLU A 216 8.91 -2.81 32.45
CA GLU A 216 8.80 -2.92 33.91
C GLU A 216 8.28 -1.64 34.59
N LYS A 217 8.65 -0.46 34.09
CA LYS A 217 8.33 0.81 34.77
C LYS A 217 6.87 1.21 34.59
N ASP A 218 6.32 1.89 35.60
CA ASP A 218 4.94 2.39 35.60
C ASP A 218 4.71 3.56 34.63
N ASP A 219 5.76 4.27 34.24
CA ASP A 219 5.74 5.34 33.23
C ASP A 219 6.02 4.81 31.81
N SER A 220 6.06 3.49 31.62
CA SER A 220 6.23 2.88 30.30
C SER A 220 5.11 3.30 29.31
N PRO A 221 5.43 3.58 28.04
CA PRO A 221 4.42 3.78 27.01
C PRO A 221 3.57 2.52 26.72
N LEU A 222 4.03 1.33 27.13
CA LEU A 222 3.35 0.05 26.94
C LEU A 222 2.52 -0.38 28.17
N ARG A 223 2.51 0.46 29.23
CA ARG A 223 1.99 0.13 30.57
C ARG A 223 0.52 -0.30 30.59
N SER A 224 -0.29 0.22 29.67
CA SER A 224 -1.74 -0.05 29.63
C SER A 224 -2.08 -1.52 29.37
N CYS A 225 -1.14 -2.31 28.85
CA CYS A 225 -1.34 -3.73 28.59
C CYS A 225 -0.68 -4.67 29.63
N PHE A 226 0.13 -4.16 30.56
CA PHE A 226 0.88 -4.99 31.53
C PHE A 226 0.00 -5.91 32.40
N LYS A 227 -1.30 -5.58 32.53
CA LYS A 227 -2.26 -6.41 33.28
C LYS A 227 -2.90 -7.53 32.45
N MET A 228 -2.82 -7.43 31.12
CA MET A 228 -3.39 -8.41 30.20
C MET A 228 -2.32 -9.36 29.67
N VAL A 229 -1.12 -8.85 29.41
CA VAL A 229 0.00 -9.60 28.84
C VAL A 229 1.21 -9.45 29.75
N ASP A 230 1.83 -10.58 30.14
CA ASP A 230 3.10 -10.58 30.90
C ASP A 230 4.20 -9.93 30.05
N PRO A 231 4.79 -8.79 30.49
CA PRO A 231 5.82 -8.12 29.71
C PRO A 231 7.20 -8.82 29.77
N LYS A 232 7.41 -9.80 30.66
CA LYS A 232 8.74 -10.42 30.85
C LYS A 232 9.31 -11.11 29.61
N PRO A 233 8.56 -11.92 28.83
CA PRO A 233 9.11 -12.52 27.62
C PRO A 233 9.56 -11.46 26.61
N TYR A 234 8.82 -10.37 26.49
CA TYR A 234 9.15 -9.26 25.59
C TYR A 234 10.35 -8.44 26.06
N MET A 235 10.50 -8.25 27.37
CA MET A 235 11.73 -7.71 27.94
C MET A 235 12.95 -8.57 27.59
N MET A 236 12.80 -9.91 27.59
CA MET A 236 13.87 -10.79 27.15
C MET A 236 14.20 -10.56 25.67
N ILE A 237 13.20 -10.53 24.77
CA ILE A 237 13.41 -10.19 23.35
C ILE A 237 14.22 -8.89 23.21
N CYS A 238 13.85 -7.84 23.95
CA CYS A 238 14.60 -6.59 23.97
C CYS A 238 16.06 -6.79 24.37
N LEU A 239 16.34 -7.53 25.45
CA LEU A 239 17.71 -7.81 25.90
C LEU A 239 18.54 -8.60 24.89
N HIS A 240 17.92 -9.48 24.12
CA HIS A 240 18.59 -10.20 23.02
C HIS A 240 18.96 -9.24 21.89
N ASP A 241 18.04 -8.38 21.47
CA ASP A 241 18.25 -7.45 20.37
C ASP A 241 19.27 -6.34 20.69
N MET A 242 19.61 -6.11 21.97
CA MET A 242 20.65 -5.18 22.40
C MET A 242 22.10 -5.67 22.15
N ASN A 243 22.31 -6.89 21.64
CA ASN A 243 23.65 -7.46 21.48
C ASN A 243 24.54 -6.64 20.53
N ALA A 244 25.69 -6.20 21.03
CA ALA A 244 26.65 -5.33 20.32
C ALA A 244 26.10 -3.96 19.87
N ALA A 245 25.03 -3.45 20.50
CA ALA A 245 24.49 -2.12 20.24
C ALA A 245 25.36 -1.00 20.84
N MET A 246 25.69 0.01 20.05
CA MET A 246 26.11 1.31 20.59
C MET A 246 24.89 2.02 21.21
N ALA A 247 25.10 2.98 22.11
CA ALA A 247 24.01 3.66 22.82
C ALA A 247 22.96 4.30 21.88
N GLU A 248 23.40 4.81 20.72
CA GLU A 248 22.53 5.40 19.69
C GLU A 248 21.70 4.34 18.93
N GLU A 249 22.17 3.09 18.86
CA GLU A 249 21.45 1.98 18.20
C GLU A 249 20.44 1.29 19.12
N MET A 250 20.55 1.49 20.44
CA MET A 250 19.64 0.87 21.41
C MET A 250 18.18 1.29 21.19
N GLU A 251 17.96 2.52 20.73
CA GLU A 251 16.60 3.04 20.47
C GLU A 251 15.90 2.35 19.31
N GLU A 252 16.62 1.87 18.30
CA GLU A 252 16.01 1.15 17.17
C GLU A 252 15.75 -0.32 17.52
N ARG A 253 16.58 -0.89 18.40
CA ARG A 253 16.56 -2.32 18.76
C ARG A 253 15.39 -2.72 19.66
N ILE A 254 14.66 -1.77 20.26
CA ILE A 254 13.43 -2.06 21.02
C ILE A 254 12.25 -2.44 20.13
N CYS A 255 12.29 -2.08 18.84
CA CYS A 255 11.09 -1.99 18.02
C CYS A 255 10.48 -3.34 17.64
N SER A 256 11.30 -4.35 17.41
CA SER A 256 10.88 -5.76 17.25
C SER A 256 10.10 -6.25 18.47
N SER A 257 10.67 -6.07 19.67
CA SER A 257 10.05 -6.47 20.93
C SER A 257 8.76 -5.69 21.21
N ALA A 258 8.76 -4.38 20.99
CA ALA A 258 7.57 -3.55 21.15
C ALA A 258 6.45 -3.91 20.16
N ALA A 259 6.79 -4.20 18.89
CA ALA A 259 5.83 -4.65 17.89
C ALA A 259 5.22 -6.01 18.26
N ALA A 260 6.03 -6.94 18.78
CA ALA A 260 5.58 -8.24 19.24
C ALA A 260 4.61 -8.10 20.44
N TYR A 261 4.97 -7.28 21.43
CA TYR A 261 4.11 -7.01 22.58
C TYR A 261 2.79 -6.36 22.16
N ARG A 262 2.85 -5.36 21.28
CA ARG A 262 1.69 -4.69 20.71
C ARG A 262 0.75 -5.68 20.00
N ALA A 263 1.28 -6.63 19.23
CA ALA A 263 0.47 -7.61 18.52
C ALA A 263 -0.28 -8.57 19.44
N GLU A 264 0.29 -8.92 20.61
CA GLU A 264 -0.41 -9.69 21.64
C GLU A 264 -1.43 -8.81 22.37
N CYS A 265 -1.10 -7.57 22.72
CA CYS A 265 -2.04 -6.65 23.38
C CYS A 265 -3.30 -6.35 22.55
N GLN A 266 -3.16 -6.29 21.22
CA GLN A 266 -4.29 -6.17 20.31
C GLN A 266 -5.28 -7.34 20.42
N GLU A 267 -4.83 -8.54 20.82
CA GLU A 267 -5.71 -9.70 21.07
C GLU A 267 -6.65 -9.46 22.24
N TYR A 268 -6.16 -8.76 23.27
CA TYR A 268 -6.94 -8.35 24.44
C TYR A 268 -7.76 -7.07 24.18
N GLY A 269 -7.78 -6.59 22.94
CA GLY A 269 -8.48 -5.37 22.55
C GLY A 269 -7.88 -4.08 23.12
N VAL A 270 -6.65 -4.14 23.64
CA VAL A 270 -5.94 -2.97 24.18
C VAL A 270 -5.17 -2.30 23.03
N PRO A 271 -5.60 -1.12 22.53
CA PRO A 271 -4.82 -0.40 21.54
C PRO A 271 -3.53 0.12 22.17
N LEU A 272 -2.40 -0.26 21.59
CA LEU A 272 -1.08 0.26 21.93
C LEU A 272 -0.48 0.96 20.72
N ASP A 273 0.01 2.17 20.95
CA ASP A 273 0.84 2.89 19.99
C ASP A 273 2.26 2.33 19.99
N MET A 274 2.94 2.41 18.85
CA MET A 274 4.37 2.10 18.82
C MET A 274 5.16 3.16 19.62
N PRO A 275 6.22 2.75 20.34
CA PRO A 275 7.15 3.71 20.94
C PRO A 275 7.63 4.74 19.93
N ARG A 276 7.73 6.01 20.34
CA ARG A 276 8.10 7.13 19.45
C ARG A 276 9.38 6.88 18.66
N VAL A 277 10.36 6.21 19.27
CA VAL A 277 11.66 5.86 18.65
C VAL A 277 11.55 4.85 17.48
N CYS A 278 10.45 4.09 17.43
CA CYS A 278 10.20 3.05 16.43
C CYS A 278 9.43 3.53 15.19
N VAL A 279 8.96 4.78 15.24
CA VAL A 279 8.18 5.41 14.19
C VAL A 279 9.05 6.49 13.60
N ARG A 280 9.70 6.15 12.48
CA ARG A 280 10.70 7.01 11.83
C ARG A 280 10.28 7.36 10.42
N CYS A 281 10.45 8.63 10.05
CA CYS A 281 10.19 9.13 8.71
C CYS A 281 11.42 9.86 8.17
N ALA A 282 11.81 9.56 6.94
CA ALA A 282 12.96 10.20 6.30
C ALA A 282 12.59 11.57 5.72
N LYS A 283 13.42 12.58 6.00
CA LYS A 283 13.36 13.90 5.36
C LYS A 283 14.19 13.93 4.06
N PRO A 284 13.98 14.92 3.18
CA PRO A 284 14.74 15.04 1.93
C PRO A 284 16.26 15.24 2.12
N ASP A 285 16.67 15.83 3.25
CA ASP A 285 18.08 16.04 3.59
C ASP A 285 18.78 14.79 4.16
N GLY A 286 18.04 13.68 4.32
CA GLY A 286 18.51 12.43 4.91
C GLY A 286 18.43 12.37 6.43
N SER A 287 18.01 13.46 7.09
CA SER A 287 17.69 13.42 8.53
C SER A 287 16.35 12.72 8.76
N GLU A 288 16.09 12.32 10.00
CA GLU A 288 14.88 11.60 10.37
C GLU A 288 13.96 12.43 11.26
N MET A 289 12.68 12.08 11.24
CA MET A 289 11.63 12.54 12.14
C MET A 289 11.11 11.36 12.94
N LEU A 290 10.90 11.57 14.23
CA LEU A 290 10.21 10.60 15.08
C LEU A 290 8.70 10.86 15.09
N ALA A 291 7.92 9.92 15.62
CA ALA A 291 6.47 10.13 15.78
C ALA A 291 6.14 11.47 16.45
N GLY A 292 5.17 12.17 15.87
CA GLY A 292 4.68 13.47 16.33
C GLY A 292 5.59 14.66 15.99
N ASP A 293 6.78 14.44 15.42
CA ASP A 293 7.57 15.53 14.90
C ASP A 293 6.88 16.16 13.68
N ILE A 294 7.01 17.48 13.57
CA ILE A 294 6.49 18.27 12.45
C ILE A 294 7.66 19.02 11.82
N ALA A 295 7.77 18.95 10.49
CA ALA A 295 8.76 19.68 9.72
C ALA A 295 8.08 20.47 8.60
N ALA A 296 8.46 21.73 8.45
CA ALA A 296 8.21 22.46 7.21
C ALA A 296 9.31 22.07 6.21
N VAL A 297 8.90 21.75 4.99
CA VAL A 297 9.80 21.39 3.89
C VAL A 297 9.53 22.36 2.76
N THR A 298 10.54 23.15 2.43
CA THR A 298 10.48 24.11 1.32
C THR A 298 11.26 23.59 0.11
N TYR A 299 10.89 24.05 -1.08
CA TYR A 299 11.57 23.67 -2.32
C TYR A 299 13.08 24.00 -2.30
N GLU A 300 13.49 25.06 -1.60
CA GLU A 300 14.90 25.48 -1.49
C GLU A 300 15.75 24.52 -0.63
N GLU A 301 15.12 23.80 0.31
CA GLU A 301 15.78 22.83 1.19
C GLU A 301 15.85 21.42 0.59
N SER A 302 15.15 21.19 -0.53
CA SER A 302 15.19 19.93 -1.28
C SER A 302 15.95 20.13 -2.60
N PRO A 303 17.29 19.96 -2.63
CA PRO A 303 18.12 20.27 -3.80
C PRO A 303 17.82 19.38 -5.02
N VAL A 304 17.01 18.33 -4.83
CA VAL A 304 16.75 17.28 -5.82
C VAL A 304 15.25 17.09 -5.98
N ALA A 305 14.75 17.29 -7.20
CA ALA A 305 13.35 17.05 -7.54
C ALA A 305 13.08 15.55 -7.67
N THR A 306 12.10 15.04 -6.94
CA THR A 306 11.68 13.63 -7.00
C THR A 306 10.20 13.53 -7.35
N ALA A 307 9.77 12.38 -7.87
CA ALA A 307 8.39 12.18 -8.29
C ALA A 307 7.87 10.79 -7.89
N ASP A 308 6.65 10.78 -7.36
CA ASP A 308 5.90 9.59 -6.97
C ASP A 308 4.66 9.50 -7.86
N VAL A 309 4.64 8.53 -8.78
CA VAL A 309 3.56 8.35 -9.75
C VAL A 309 2.75 7.10 -9.42
N ILE A 310 1.45 7.26 -9.18
CA ILE A 310 0.55 6.17 -8.83
C ILE A 310 -0.43 5.94 -9.99
N PHE A 311 -0.36 4.76 -10.60
CA PHE A 311 -1.38 4.30 -11.55
C PHE A 311 -2.54 3.69 -10.77
N VAL A 312 -3.72 4.30 -10.85
CA VAL A 312 -4.96 3.78 -10.24
C VAL A 312 -5.77 3.16 -11.37
N VAL A 313 -5.76 1.84 -11.48
CA VAL A 313 -6.21 1.12 -12.67
C VAL A 313 -7.48 0.34 -12.38
N GLU A 314 -8.55 0.74 -13.04
CA GLU A 314 -9.79 -0.01 -13.06
C GLU A 314 -9.62 -1.29 -13.91
N ARG A 315 -9.87 -2.44 -13.30
CA ARG A 315 -9.66 -3.78 -13.88
C ARG A 315 -10.86 -4.25 -14.69
N LYS A 316 -11.42 -3.37 -15.52
CA LYS A 316 -12.55 -3.69 -16.41
C LYS A 316 -12.12 -4.02 -17.83
N MET A 317 -12.99 -4.72 -18.56
CA MET A 317 -12.72 -5.14 -19.94
C MET A 317 -12.39 -3.97 -20.90
N CYS A 318 -12.97 -2.79 -20.67
CA CYS A 318 -12.66 -1.54 -21.38
C CYS A 318 -11.16 -1.20 -21.37
N ASN A 319 -10.45 -1.53 -20.28
CA ASN A 319 -9.05 -1.19 -20.04
C ASN A 319 -8.08 -2.30 -20.44
N LYS A 320 -8.57 -3.47 -20.89
CA LYS A 320 -7.73 -4.63 -21.27
C LYS A 320 -6.60 -4.24 -22.22
N ASN A 321 -6.89 -3.38 -23.20
CA ASN A 321 -5.89 -2.93 -24.18
C ASN A 321 -5.13 -1.67 -23.73
N VAL A 322 -5.64 -0.95 -22.72
CA VAL A 322 -4.96 0.21 -22.12
C VAL A 322 -3.78 -0.24 -21.26
N MET A 323 -3.97 -1.28 -20.41
CA MET A 323 -2.97 -1.73 -19.43
C MET A 323 -1.58 -1.97 -20.03
N PRO A 324 -1.40 -2.70 -21.16
CA PRO A 324 -0.06 -2.91 -21.73
C PRO A 324 0.61 -1.61 -22.25
N ASN A 325 -0.18 -0.57 -22.57
CA ASN A 325 0.35 0.73 -22.99
C ASN A 325 0.79 1.60 -21.81
N LEU A 326 0.37 1.29 -20.57
CA LEU A 326 0.78 2.02 -19.38
C LEU A 326 2.29 1.94 -19.13
N ILE A 327 2.92 0.81 -19.48
CA ILE A 327 4.38 0.66 -19.41
C ILE A 327 5.08 1.68 -20.32
N ARG A 328 4.59 1.85 -21.55
CA ARG A 328 5.16 2.82 -22.50
C ARG A 328 4.91 4.26 -22.05
N LEU A 329 3.76 4.51 -21.45
CA LEU A 329 3.45 5.80 -20.86
C LEU A 329 4.39 6.12 -19.69
N ALA A 330 4.59 5.17 -18.77
CA ALA A 330 5.51 5.33 -17.64
C ALA A 330 6.95 5.57 -18.11
N GLN A 331 7.43 4.83 -19.11
CA GLN A 331 8.75 5.09 -19.74
C GLN A 331 8.85 6.51 -20.29
N SER A 332 7.81 6.97 -21.00
CA SER A 332 7.81 8.33 -21.54
C SER A 332 7.73 9.39 -20.42
N ILE A 333 7.00 9.13 -19.33
CA ILE A 333 6.94 10.01 -18.15
C ILE A 333 8.33 10.14 -17.51
N GLU A 334 9.04 9.02 -17.33
CA GLU A 334 10.39 9.01 -16.77
C GLU A 334 11.38 9.83 -17.62
N GLU A 335 11.35 9.65 -18.94
CA GLU A 335 12.18 10.44 -19.86
C GLU A 335 11.88 11.95 -19.74
N ARG A 336 10.62 12.32 -19.52
CA ARG A 336 10.18 13.72 -19.41
C ARG A 336 10.53 14.33 -18.06
N TYR A 337 10.44 13.56 -16.97
CA TYR A 337 10.93 13.97 -15.66
C TYR A 337 12.45 14.12 -15.63
N ALA A 338 13.19 13.15 -16.18
CA ALA A 338 14.64 13.21 -16.28
C ALA A 338 15.12 14.44 -17.07
N ALA A 339 14.44 14.77 -18.18
CA ALA A 339 14.73 15.97 -18.97
C ALA A 339 14.49 17.30 -18.20
N ARG A 340 13.74 17.25 -17.10
CA ARG A 340 13.47 18.38 -16.20
C ARG A 340 14.34 18.35 -14.93
N GLY A 341 15.31 17.45 -14.85
CA GLY A 341 16.24 17.35 -13.72
C GLY A 341 15.70 16.56 -12.52
N PHE A 342 14.58 15.85 -12.67
CA PHE A 342 14.12 14.94 -11.63
C PHE A 342 15.03 13.71 -11.56
N VAL A 343 15.25 13.22 -10.35
CA VAL A 343 15.92 11.94 -10.12
C VAL A 343 15.01 11.02 -9.32
N ASP A 344 15.29 9.72 -9.38
CA ASP A 344 14.60 8.70 -8.58
C ASP A 344 13.06 8.80 -8.66
N THR A 345 12.53 8.79 -9.89
CA THR A 345 11.08 8.67 -10.13
C THR A 345 10.66 7.24 -9.84
N ARG A 346 9.66 7.06 -8.97
CA ARG A 346 9.15 5.74 -8.59
C ARG A 346 7.66 5.62 -8.87
N TYR A 347 7.22 4.39 -9.09
CA TYR A 347 5.88 4.07 -9.57
C TYR A 347 5.19 3.10 -8.62
N ALA A 348 3.90 3.32 -8.37
CA ALA A 348 3.02 2.36 -7.70
C ALA A 348 1.82 2.04 -8.59
N VAL A 349 1.22 0.87 -8.38
CA VAL A 349 -0.01 0.44 -9.06
C VAL A 349 -1.05 0.10 -8.01
N VAL A 350 -2.23 0.71 -8.13
CA VAL A 350 -3.42 0.37 -7.37
C VAL A 350 -4.43 -0.22 -8.34
N GLY A 351 -4.86 -1.46 -8.10
CA GLY A 351 -5.92 -2.11 -8.86
C GLY A 351 -7.26 -2.01 -8.13
N PHE A 352 -8.37 -1.93 -8.87
CA PHE A 352 -9.73 -2.02 -8.32
C PHE A 352 -10.73 -2.49 -9.39
N GLY A 353 -11.93 -2.94 -8.99
CA GLY A 353 -13.01 -3.33 -9.90
C GLY A 353 -12.75 -4.63 -10.67
N GLY A 354 -11.81 -5.45 -10.19
CA GLY A 354 -11.58 -6.82 -10.67
C GLY A 354 -12.49 -7.82 -9.95
N ASP A 355 -12.11 -9.11 -9.98
CA ASP A 355 -12.86 -10.17 -9.29
C ASP A 355 -12.18 -10.60 -7.99
N GLY A 356 -12.95 -11.10 -7.02
CA GLY A 356 -12.44 -11.67 -5.77
C GLY A 356 -11.60 -10.66 -4.99
N VAL A 357 -10.38 -11.04 -4.60
CA VAL A 357 -9.41 -10.15 -3.93
C VAL A 357 -9.12 -8.87 -4.73
N ALA A 358 -9.31 -8.89 -6.05
CA ALA A 358 -9.06 -7.76 -6.92
C ALA A 358 -10.23 -6.77 -7.04
N GLU A 359 -11.37 -7.05 -6.43
CA GLU A 359 -12.56 -6.19 -6.49
C GLU A 359 -12.33 -4.87 -5.75
N ARG A 360 -11.95 -4.93 -4.47
CA ARG A 360 -11.64 -3.73 -3.67
C ARG A 360 -10.31 -3.11 -4.09
N PRO A 361 -10.11 -1.80 -3.87
CA PRO A 361 -8.81 -1.16 -4.08
C PRO A 361 -7.69 -1.85 -3.31
N HIS A 362 -6.60 -2.17 -4.00
CA HIS A 362 -5.44 -2.86 -3.44
C HIS A 362 -4.16 -2.42 -4.13
N VAL A 363 -3.02 -2.51 -3.43
CA VAL A 363 -1.71 -2.36 -4.08
C VAL A 363 -1.43 -3.59 -4.93
N VAL A 364 -0.93 -3.37 -6.14
CA VAL A 364 -0.31 -4.41 -6.95
C VAL A 364 1.21 -4.30 -6.80
N THR A 365 1.85 -5.33 -6.25
CA THR A 365 3.28 -5.29 -5.98
C THR A 365 4.12 -5.35 -7.25
N ALA A 366 5.35 -4.85 -7.18
CA ALA A 366 6.36 -4.95 -8.22
C ALA A 366 7.70 -5.41 -7.62
N ASP A 367 8.12 -6.65 -7.89
CA ASP A 367 9.26 -7.33 -7.23
C ASP A 367 9.14 -7.24 -5.69
N GLY A 368 7.92 -7.43 -5.17
CA GLY A 368 7.58 -7.35 -3.75
C GLY A 368 7.37 -5.94 -3.18
N GLN A 369 7.65 -4.88 -3.95
CA GLN A 369 7.57 -3.50 -3.47
C GLN A 369 6.23 -2.82 -3.81
N ILE A 370 5.80 -1.86 -2.98
CA ILE A 370 4.64 -0.99 -3.25
C ILE A 370 5.01 0.09 -4.29
N PHE A 371 6.12 0.78 -4.04
CA PHE A 371 6.73 1.71 -5.00
C PHE A 371 7.98 1.07 -5.59
N SER A 372 8.12 1.12 -6.91
CA SER A 372 9.22 0.49 -7.62
C SER A 372 9.77 1.35 -8.75
N SER A 373 10.93 0.93 -9.28
CA SER A 373 11.45 1.48 -10.54
C SER A 373 10.56 1.11 -11.74
N ILE A 374 10.76 1.80 -12.86
CA ILE A 374 10.12 1.48 -14.14
C ILE A 374 10.34 0.03 -14.59
N ARG A 375 11.49 -0.57 -14.22
CA ARG A 375 11.87 -1.91 -14.64
C ARG A 375 10.98 -2.96 -13.97
N ALA A 376 10.71 -2.77 -12.68
CA ALA A 376 9.85 -3.64 -11.90
C ALA A 376 8.36 -3.38 -12.19
N LEU A 377 7.98 -2.17 -12.60
CA LEU A 377 6.59 -1.83 -12.96
C LEU A 377 5.99 -2.77 -14.03
N VAL A 378 6.83 -3.34 -14.90
CA VAL A 378 6.41 -4.31 -15.92
C VAL A 378 5.74 -5.54 -15.31
N SER A 379 6.23 -6.06 -14.16
CA SER A 379 5.64 -7.22 -13.51
C SER A 379 4.28 -6.88 -12.87
N ALA A 380 4.19 -5.73 -12.18
CA ALA A 380 2.93 -5.25 -11.62
C ALA A 380 1.85 -5.09 -12.67
N ILE A 381 2.11 -4.32 -13.74
CA ILE A 381 1.13 -4.10 -14.82
C ILE A 381 0.82 -5.40 -15.55
N GLY A 382 1.81 -6.28 -15.74
CA GLY A 382 1.62 -7.59 -16.36
C GLY A 382 0.78 -8.57 -15.54
N SER A 383 0.71 -8.39 -14.22
CA SER A 383 -0.11 -9.20 -13.32
C SER A 383 -1.58 -8.77 -13.27
N LEU A 384 -1.91 -7.59 -13.79
CA LEU A 384 -3.29 -7.10 -13.84
C LEU A 384 -4.13 -7.98 -14.78
N SER A 385 -5.18 -8.58 -14.23
CA SER A 385 -6.27 -9.19 -14.99
C SER A 385 -7.51 -8.29 -14.98
N VAL A 386 -8.35 -8.41 -16.00
CA VAL A 386 -9.68 -7.79 -16.01
C VAL A 386 -10.70 -8.70 -15.31
N GLY A 387 -11.74 -8.12 -14.74
CA GLY A 387 -12.86 -8.79 -14.10
C GLY A 387 -14.15 -7.96 -14.19
N ASP A 388 -15.20 -8.44 -13.52
CA ASP A 388 -16.55 -7.91 -13.56
C ASP A 388 -17.07 -7.44 -12.17
N GLY A 389 -16.28 -7.52 -11.10
CA GLY A 389 -16.64 -7.04 -9.75
C GLY A 389 -16.92 -5.53 -9.62
N GLU A 390 -17.48 -5.08 -8.50
CA GLU A 390 -17.96 -3.69 -8.36
C GLU A 390 -16.81 -2.67 -8.45
N SER A 391 -17.06 -1.57 -9.17
CA SER A 391 -16.08 -0.49 -9.37
C SER A 391 -16.48 0.77 -8.62
N ASP A 392 -15.65 1.20 -7.67
CA ASP A 392 -15.75 2.50 -7.01
C ASP A 392 -14.44 3.31 -7.20
N PRO A 393 -14.40 4.23 -8.18
CA PRO A 393 -13.24 5.09 -8.40
C PRO A 393 -12.91 5.99 -7.22
N PHE A 394 -13.88 6.40 -6.39
CA PHE A 394 -13.64 7.27 -5.24
C PHE A 394 -12.97 6.53 -4.10
N MET A 395 -13.40 5.29 -3.83
CA MET A 395 -12.71 4.41 -2.90
C MET A 395 -11.27 4.15 -3.37
N ALA A 396 -11.07 3.93 -4.67
CA ALA A 396 -9.74 3.72 -5.24
C ALA A 396 -8.82 4.94 -5.10
N LEU A 397 -9.32 6.16 -5.35
CA LEU A 397 -8.56 7.40 -5.14
C LEU A 397 -8.22 7.62 -3.66
N THR A 398 -9.17 7.34 -2.77
CA THR A 398 -8.97 7.46 -1.32
C THR A 398 -7.88 6.50 -0.86
N TYR A 399 -7.96 5.23 -1.25
CA TYR A 399 -6.93 4.22 -0.97
C TYR A 399 -5.55 4.64 -1.53
N ALA A 400 -5.49 5.05 -2.79
CA ALA A 400 -4.24 5.46 -3.43
C ALA A 400 -3.55 6.65 -2.73
N SER A 401 -4.34 7.53 -2.10
CA SER A 401 -3.82 8.69 -1.37
C SER A 401 -3.12 8.35 -0.06
N GLN A 402 -3.37 7.16 0.48
CA GLN A 402 -2.83 6.69 1.75
C GLN A 402 -1.47 6.00 1.57
N LEU A 403 -1.06 5.71 0.34
CA LEU A 403 0.24 5.08 0.06
C LEU A 403 1.42 5.95 0.56
N PRO A 404 2.53 5.33 0.99
CA PRO A 404 3.67 6.03 1.59
C PRO A 404 4.49 6.80 0.54
N VAL A 405 4.11 8.06 0.30
CA VAL A 405 4.81 9.01 -0.57
C VAL A 405 5.93 9.75 0.15
N ARG A 406 6.96 10.18 -0.60
CA ARG A 406 8.10 10.94 -0.05
C ARG A 406 7.73 12.41 0.21
N MET A 407 8.30 12.98 1.27
CA MET A 407 8.28 14.43 1.52
C MET A 407 8.87 15.19 0.32
N ALA A 408 8.33 16.37 -0.01
CA ALA A 408 8.75 17.21 -1.14
C ALA A 408 8.73 16.55 -2.53
N SER A 409 8.16 15.36 -2.68
CA SER A 409 8.01 14.72 -4.00
C SER A 409 6.79 15.26 -4.74
N THR A 410 6.90 15.32 -6.07
CA THR A 410 5.74 15.57 -6.94
C THR A 410 4.84 14.34 -6.90
N GLN A 411 3.69 14.43 -6.23
CA GLN A 411 2.71 13.35 -6.18
C GLN A 411 1.74 13.44 -7.36
N THR A 412 1.73 12.40 -8.19
CA THR A 412 0.84 12.30 -9.35
C THR A 412 0.01 11.03 -9.29
N MET A 413 -1.30 11.15 -9.48
CA MET A 413 -2.20 10.01 -9.70
C MET A 413 -2.67 9.99 -11.15
N ILE A 414 -2.66 8.80 -11.76
CA ILE A 414 -3.21 8.56 -13.10
C ILE A 414 -4.32 7.54 -12.94
N LEU A 415 -5.57 8.03 -12.91
CA LEU A 415 -6.76 7.20 -12.83
C LEU A 415 -7.13 6.70 -14.23
N VAL A 416 -7.03 5.39 -14.44
CA VAL A 416 -7.46 4.70 -15.66
C VAL A 416 -8.81 4.08 -15.39
N LYS A 417 -9.87 4.63 -15.98
CA LYS A 417 -11.26 4.24 -15.70
C LYS A 417 -12.12 4.16 -16.96
N CYS A 418 -13.21 3.44 -16.84
CA CYS A 418 -14.40 3.53 -17.71
C CYS A 418 -15.70 3.61 -16.91
N THR A 419 -15.70 3.26 -15.62
CA THR A 419 -16.85 3.50 -14.76
C THR A 419 -17.04 5.00 -14.52
N THR A 420 -18.28 5.46 -14.67
CA THR A 420 -18.63 6.86 -14.37
C THR A 420 -18.56 7.12 -12.87
N CYS A 421 -17.84 8.15 -12.45
CA CYS A 421 -17.80 8.53 -11.03
C CYS A 421 -19.12 9.16 -10.61
N LYS A 422 -19.80 8.51 -9.66
CA LYS A 422 -21.04 8.98 -9.04
C LYS A 422 -20.83 9.04 -7.53
N PRO A 423 -21.16 10.16 -6.86
CA PRO A 423 -21.07 10.22 -5.41
C PRO A 423 -22.15 9.32 -4.80
N ASN A 424 -21.88 8.82 -3.60
CA ASN A 424 -22.91 8.25 -2.75
C ASN A 424 -23.92 9.34 -2.36
N ASP A 425 -25.09 8.93 -1.87
CA ASP A 425 -26.23 9.82 -1.58
C ASP A 425 -25.88 11.06 -0.71
N ASP A 426 -24.81 11.01 0.08
CA ASP A 426 -24.42 12.04 1.04
C ASP A 426 -23.38 13.07 0.53
N ASN A 427 -22.85 12.95 -0.70
CA ASN A 427 -21.83 13.84 -1.32
C ASN A 427 -20.53 14.12 -0.52
N SER A 428 -20.42 13.66 0.73
CA SER A 428 -19.31 13.92 1.66
C SER A 428 -17.97 13.42 1.12
N MET A 429 -17.95 12.20 0.59
CA MET A 429 -16.75 11.57 0.03
C MET A 429 -16.12 12.38 -1.11
N TYR A 430 -16.93 13.05 -1.94
CA TYR A 430 -16.40 13.91 -3.01
C TYR A 430 -15.65 15.11 -2.42
N ALA A 431 -16.24 15.78 -1.42
CA ALA A 431 -15.64 16.95 -0.78
C ALA A 431 -14.34 16.59 -0.05
N ASP A 432 -14.29 15.41 0.58
CA ASP A 432 -13.11 14.90 1.27
C ASP A 432 -11.97 14.60 0.28
N ILE A 433 -12.26 13.92 -0.83
CA ILE A 433 -11.26 13.65 -1.87
C ILE A 433 -10.78 14.96 -2.50
N TYR A 434 -11.69 15.89 -2.81
CA TYR A 434 -11.31 17.20 -3.33
C TYR A 434 -10.36 17.92 -2.39
N ARG A 435 -10.72 18.02 -1.12
CA ARG A 435 -9.90 18.66 -0.09
C ARG A 435 -8.54 17.97 0.04
N MET A 436 -8.52 16.65 0.09
CA MET A 436 -7.31 15.85 0.15
C MET A 436 -6.38 16.11 -1.04
N LEU A 437 -6.89 16.12 -2.28
CA LEU A 437 -6.07 16.38 -3.47
C LEU A 437 -5.44 17.79 -3.41
N ILE A 438 -6.21 18.80 -3.02
CA ILE A 438 -5.75 20.18 -2.96
C ILE A 438 -4.78 20.41 -1.79
N ASP A 439 -5.15 19.99 -0.58
CA ASP A 439 -4.36 20.19 0.65
C ASP A 439 -3.04 19.43 0.58
N ARG A 440 -3.00 18.23 -0.01
CA ARG A 440 -1.74 17.47 -0.20
C ARG A 440 -0.97 17.86 -1.46
N GLY A 441 -1.61 18.58 -2.39
CA GLY A 441 -1.02 18.96 -3.67
C GLY A 441 -0.84 17.80 -4.64
N ILE A 442 -1.79 16.86 -4.64
CA ILE A 442 -1.80 15.69 -5.52
C ILE A 442 -2.37 16.10 -6.88
N HIS A 443 -1.65 15.77 -7.96
CA HIS A 443 -2.14 16.01 -9.32
C HIS A 443 -2.88 14.78 -9.84
N LEU A 444 -4.19 14.88 -10.06
CA LEU A 444 -5.00 13.79 -10.61
C LEU A 444 -5.17 13.94 -12.12
N HIS A 445 -4.57 13.05 -12.90
CA HIS A 445 -4.85 12.89 -14.33
C HIS A 445 -5.80 11.72 -14.53
N ILE A 446 -6.70 11.84 -15.50
CA ILE A 446 -7.68 10.79 -15.82
C ILE A 446 -7.42 10.31 -17.23
N LEU A 447 -7.41 9.00 -17.42
CA LEU A 447 -7.41 8.33 -18.70
C LEU A 447 -8.75 7.60 -18.83
N ASP A 448 -9.66 8.22 -19.57
CA ASP A 448 -11.06 7.79 -19.72
C ASP A 448 -11.27 7.03 -21.04
N ASP A 449 -12.27 6.15 -21.12
CA ASP A 449 -12.58 5.41 -22.35
C ASP A 449 -13.49 6.17 -23.33
N ASP A 450 -13.88 7.39 -22.97
CA ASP A 450 -14.63 8.29 -23.83
C ASP A 450 -13.76 9.22 -24.71
N ASP A 451 -14.31 9.69 -25.84
CA ASP A 451 -13.72 10.73 -26.70
C ASP A 451 -14.40 12.10 -26.47
N PHE A 452 -13.70 13.18 -26.81
CA PHE A 452 -14.19 14.53 -26.55
C PHE A 452 -15.25 14.96 -27.56
N ASN A 453 -16.37 15.51 -27.06
CA ASN A 453 -17.42 16.08 -27.89
C ASN A 453 -17.23 17.59 -28.06
N VAL A 454 -17.43 18.12 -29.27
CA VAL A 454 -17.27 19.55 -29.58
C VAL A 454 -18.61 20.16 -29.99
N ARG A 455 -19.00 21.30 -29.40
CA ARG A 455 -20.30 21.98 -29.58
C ARG A 455 -20.65 22.26 -31.04
N THR A 456 -19.67 22.59 -31.88
CA THR A 456 -19.87 22.87 -33.31
C THR A 456 -19.76 21.57 -34.13
N ALA A 457 -20.74 20.69 -33.94
CA ALA A 457 -20.81 19.34 -34.49
C ALA A 457 -21.14 19.27 -36.01
N SER A 458 -20.37 19.94 -36.87
CA SER A 458 -20.40 19.67 -38.32
C SER A 458 -19.18 18.88 -38.82
N LYS A 459 -18.15 18.68 -37.98
CA LYS A 459 -16.94 17.94 -38.37
C LYS A 459 -16.43 17.02 -37.22
N PRO A 460 -16.78 15.73 -37.22
CA PRO A 460 -16.15 14.72 -36.33
C PRO A 460 -14.62 14.61 -36.50
N SER A 461 -14.03 15.31 -37.47
CA SER A 461 -12.58 15.43 -37.62
C SER A 461 -11.90 16.32 -36.57
N LYS A 462 -12.63 17.18 -35.86
CA LYS A 462 -12.05 18.11 -34.86
C LYS A 462 -11.89 17.44 -33.49
N SER A 463 -12.91 16.73 -33.02
CA SER A 463 -12.86 15.93 -31.77
C SER A 463 -11.72 14.93 -31.79
N LYS A 464 -11.55 14.21 -32.91
CA LYS A 464 -10.47 13.24 -33.13
C LYS A 464 -9.05 13.80 -32.98
N ARG A 465 -8.86 15.13 -32.94
CA ARG A 465 -7.54 15.76 -32.78
C ARG A 465 -7.17 16.04 -31.33
N ILE A 466 -8.14 15.96 -30.42
CA ILE A 466 -7.95 16.29 -29.01
C ILE A 466 -7.39 15.05 -28.30
N PHE A 467 -6.29 15.24 -27.60
CA PHE A 467 -5.64 14.22 -26.79
C PHE A 467 -6.06 14.33 -25.33
N GLY A 468 -6.11 15.55 -24.81
CA GLY A 468 -6.56 15.80 -23.44
C GLY A 468 -7.00 17.24 -23.23
N VAL A 469 -7.59 17.50 -22.07
CA VAL A 469 -8.22 18.76 -21.70
C VAL A 469 -7.95 19.02 -20.22
N ASP A 470 -7.37 20.18 -19.91
CA ASP A 470 -7.28 20.66 -18.53
C ASP A 470 -8.29 21.79 -18.29
N ARG A 471 -8.19 22.52 -17.16
CA ARG A 471 -9.12 23.58 -16.79
C ARG A 471 -9.26 24.69 -17.85
N ARG A 472 -8.24 24.91 -18.67
CA ARG A 472 -8.14 26.09 -19.56
C ARG A 472 -7.78 25.73 -21.01
N LEU A 473 -7.12 24.61 -21.23
CA LEU A 473 -6.45 24.29 -22.48
C LEU A 473 -6.86 22.92 -23.00
N ALA A 474 -6.98 22.81 -24.33
CA ALA A 474 -7.09 21.54 -25.02
C ALA A 474 -5.74 21.20 -25.66
N PHE A 475 -5.26 19.98 -25.43
CA PHE A 475 -4.00 19.46 -25.96
C PHE A 475 -4.26 18.57 -27.17
N THR A 476 -3.39 18.67 -28.17
CA THR A 476 -3.51 17.99 -29.46
C THR A 476 -2.16 17.48 -29.94
N VAL A 477 -2.12 16.92 -31.15
CA VAL A 477 -0.87 16.56 -31.85
C VAL A 477 0.13 17.73 -31.98
N LYS A 478 -0.33 18.99 -31.95
CA LYS A 478 0.55 20.16 -32.06
C LYS A 478 1.48 20.31 -30.86
N ASP A 479 1.09 19.74 -29.71
CA ASP A 479 1.76 19.94 -28.43
C ASP A 479 2.91 18.96 -28.16
N ILE A 480 3.30 18.17 -29.16
CA ILE A 480 4.38 17.18 -29.07
C ILE A 480 5.76 17.81 -28.77
N LYS A 481 5.99 19.03 -29.29
CA LYS A 481 7.25 19.76 -29.08
C LYS A 481 7.17 20.69 -27.90
N ASP A 482 6.12 21.50 -27.85
CA ASP A 482 5.87 22.50 -26.82
C ASP A 482 4.40 22.43 -26.39
N LEU A 483 4.15 22.26 -25.09
CA LEU A 483 2.80 22.27 -24.53
C LEU A 483 2.30 23.71 -24.44
N GLN A 484 1.67 24.19 -25.51
CA GLN A 484 1.03 25.50 -25.53
C GLN A 484 -0.46 25.38 -25.21
N GLY A 485 -1.09 24.29 -25.66
CA GLY A 485 -2.52 24.09 -25.57
C GLY A 485 -3.31 25.07 -26.45
N ASP A 486 -4.60 24.79 -26.63
CA ASP A 486 -5.52 25.58 -27.44
C ASP A 486 -6.75 25.98 -26.62
N ALA A 487 -6.79 27.22 -26.15
CA ALA A 487 -7.90 27.78 -25.35
C ALA A 487 -9.18 27.99 -26.18
N GLU A 488 -9.04 28.32 -27.47
CA GLU A 488 -10.20 28.50 -28.35
C GLU A 488 -10.88 27.14 -28.61
N LEU A 489 -10.09 26.10 -28.83
CA LEU A 489 -10.59 24.74 -28.95
C LEU A 489 -11.20 24.27 -27.63
N HIS A 490 -10.56 24.54 -26.49
CA HIS A 490 -11.09 24.22 -25.16
C HIS A 490 -12.51 24.77 -24.96
N SER A 491 -12.76 26.03 -25.30
CA SER A 491 -14.08 26.67 -25.16
C SER A 491 -15.21 25.99 -25.94
N GLN A 492 -14.86 25.18 -26.94
CA GLN A 492 -15.81 24.46 -27.78
C GLN A 492 -16.09 23.04 -27.27
N ILE A 493 -15.34 22.53 -26.29
CA ILE A 493 -15.46 21.15 -25.79
C ILE A 493 -16.63 21.05 -24.80
N ARG A 494 -17.36 19.94 -24.87
CA ARG A 494 -18.31 19.53 -23.86
C ARG A 494 -17.65 18.46 -22.99
N LEU A 495 -17.35 18.82 -21.75
CA LEU A 495 -16.79 17.89 -20.77
C LEU A 495 -17.81 16.78 -20.43
N PRO A 496 -17.35 15.55 -20.16
CA PRO A 496 -18.20 14.46 -19.68
C PRO A 496 -18.93 14.83 -18.38
N LYS A 497 -20.13 14.27 -18.18
CA LYS A 497 -20.87 14.39 -16.92
C LYS A 497 -20.41 13.32 -15.94
N ASP A 498 -19.24 13.55 -15.35
CA ASP A 498 -18.57 12.61 -14.44
C ASP A 498 -17.93 13.40 -13.30
N PHE A 499 -18.12 12.96 -12.06
CA PHE A 499 -17.65 13.70 -10.89
C PHE A 499 -16.13 13.64 -10.68
N CYS A 500 -15.41 12.67 -11.26
CA CYS A 500 -13.95 12.67 -11.20
C CYS A 500 -13.34 13.75 -12.10
N VAL A 501 -14.04 14.19 -13.16
CA VAL A 501 -13.53 15.19 -14.10
C VAL A 501 -13.21 16.52 -13.37
N PRO A 502 -14.13 17.13 -12.61
CA PRO A 502 -13.79 18.30 -11.79
C PRO A 502 -12.60 18.09 -10.84
N LEU A 503 -12.47 16.93 -10.18
CA LEU A 503 -11.33 16.63 -9.30
C LEU A 503 -10.00 16.72 -10.04
N ALA A 504 -9.93 16.17 -11.26
CA ALA A 504 -8.74 16.24 -12.10
C ALA A 504 -8.44 17.68 -12.54
N LEU A 505 -9.44 18.43 -12.98
CA LEU A 505 -9.24 19.80 -13.49
C LEU A 505 -8.83 20.79 -12.39
N GLU A 506 -9.39 20.65 -11.19
CA GLU A 506 -9.09 21.52 -10.06
C GLU A 506 -7.75 21.18 -9.38
N SER A 507 -7.33 19.91 -9.41
CA SER A 507 -6.02 19.48 -8.93
C SER A 507 -4.87 19.76 -9.92
N ASN A 508 -5.09 20.65 -10.89
CA ASN A 508 -4.16 20.99 -11.97
C ASN A 508 -3.73 19.76 -12.81
N GLY A 509 -4.58 18.75 -12.86
CA GLY A 509 -4.44 17.59 -13.71
C GLY A 509 -5.09 17.77 -15.07
N THR A 510 -5.29 16.67 -15.79
CA THR A 510 -5.78 16.67 -17.17
C THR A 510 -6.61 15.42 -17.43
N LEU A 511 -7.74 15.59 -18.13
CA LEU A 511 -8.54 14.50 -18.66
C LEU A 511 -8.01 14.11 -20.04
N PHE A 512 -7.70 12.83 -20.25
CA PHE A 512 -7.22 12.26 -21.50
C PHE A 512 -8.16 11.18 -22.01
N SER A 513 -8.20 10.99 -23.33
CA SER A 513 -8.97 9.93 -23.97
C SER A 513 -8.07 8.72 -24.29
N SER A 514 -8.31 7.59 -23.62
CA SER A 514 -7.59 6.33 -23.83
C SER A 514 -7.79 5.78 -25.24
N MET A 515 -8.87 6.17 -25.92
CA MET A 515 -9.14 5.81 -27.32
C MET A 515 -8.00 6.20 -28.27
N LYS A 516 -7.21 7.24 -27.93
CA LYS A 516 -6.04 7.66 -28.73
C LYS A 516 -4.88 6.67 -28.67
N MET A 517 -4.83 5.78 -27.67
CA MET A 517 -3.86 4.69 -27.61
C MET A 517 -4.14 3.60 -28.66
N PHE A 518 -5.38 3.48 -29.13
CA PHE A 518 -5.79 2.45 -30.11
C PHE A 518 -5.77 2.94 -31.56
N GLU A 519 -5.46 4.21 -31.78
CA GLU A 519 -5.26 4.73 -33.13
C GLU A 519 -3.96 4.17 -33.77
N LYS A 520 -3.71 4.55 -35.03
CA LYS A 520 -2.48 4.16 -35.75
C LYS A 520 -1.25 4.41 -34.88
N ARG A 521 -0.25 3.52 -34.97
CA ARG A 521 1.00 3.57 -34.17
C ARG A 521 1.62 4.96 -34.03
N ASN A 522 1.61 5.76 -35.10
CA ASN A 522 2.15 7.12 -35.10
C ASN A 522 1.32 8.10 -34.26
N VAL A 523 0.00 7.94 -34.17
CA VAL A 523 -0.88 8.77 -33.33
C VAL A 523 -0.73 8.36 -31.87
N ASN A 524 -0.78 7.07 -31.56
CA ASN A 524 -0.56 6.55 -30.20
C ASN A 524 0.78 7.08 -29.63
N LYS A 525 1.88 6.96 -30.39
CA LYS A 525 3.19 7.49 -29.93
C LYS A 525 3.14 8.97 -29.59
N LYS A 526 2.46 9.79 -30.39
CA LYS A 526 2.32 11.23 -30.15
C LYS A 526 1.41 11.54 -28.97
N PHE A 527 0.35 10.75 -28.79
CA PHE A 527 -0.55 10.85 -27.66
C PHE A 527 0.18 10.59 -26.34
N ILE A 528 0.89 9.45 -26.26
CA ILE A 528 1.73 9.12 -25.09
C ILE A 528 2.74 10.23 -24.81
N ASP A 529 3.39 10.77 -25.84
CA ASP A 529 4.37 11.85 -25.70
C ASP A 529 3.79 13.13 -25.07
N VAL A 530 2.64 13.57 -25.58
CA VAL A 530 1.93 14.76 -25.08
C VAL A 530 1.43 14.54 -23.65
N MET A 531 0.85 13.37 -23.37
CA MET A 531 0.38 13.00 -22.04
C MET A 531 1.54 12.98 -21.03
N ALA A 532 2.64 12.29 -21.35
CA ALA A 532 3.81 12.20 -20.49
C ALA A 532 4.42 13.58 -20.21
N ARG A 533 4.51 14.44 -21.22
CA ARG A 533 5.01 15.81 -21.04
C ARG A 533 4.09 16.63 -20.14
N ARG A 534 2.76 16.48 -20.26
CA ARG A 534 1.80 17.21 -19.42
C ARG A 534 1.80 16.70 -17.98
N VAL A 535 1.97 15.39 -17.78
CA VAL A 535 2.19 14.79 -16.46
C VAL A 535 3.46 15.35 -15.84
N ALA A 536 4.57 15.41 -16.58
CA ALA A 536 5.85 15.92 -16.07
C ALA A 536 5.88 17.45 -15.82
N GLN A 537 4.84 18.20 -16.24
CA GLN A 537 4.65 19.61 -15.83
C GLN A 537 4.11 19.74 -14.40
N SER A 538 3.61 18.65 -13.80
CA SER A 538 3.22 18.60 -12.39
C SER A 538 4.44 18.88 -11.51
N SER A 539 4.23 19.55 -10.39
CA SER A 539 5.31 19.93 -9.47
C SER A 539 4.84 19.82 -8.03
N ALA A 540 5.75 19.43 -7.14
CA ALA A 540 5.51 19.50 -5.70
C ALA A 540 5.06 20.91 -5.28
N PRO A 541 4.27 21.05 -4.20
CA PRO A 541 3.97 22.36 -3.63
C PRO A 541 5.24 23.09 -3.20
N ASP A 542 5.26 24.42 -3.32
CA ASP A 542 6.40 25.26 -2.95
C ASP A 542 6.80 25.09 -1.47
N CYS A 543 5.81 24.80 -0.62
CA CYS A 543 5.96 24.59 0.81
C CYS A 543 4.99 23.51 1.30
N GLN A 544 5.51 22.55 2.05
CA GLN A 544 4.72 21.53 2.75
C GLN A 544 5.02 21.53 4.25
N ILE A 545 4.02 21.20 5.06
CA ILE A 545 4.16 20.84 6.47
C ILE A 545 3.90 19.34 6.54
N CYS A 546 4.89 18.60 7.01
CA CYS A 546 4.85 17.15 7.14
C CYS A 546 4.89 16.76 8.61
N GLU A 547 4.05 15.81 8.98
CA GLU A 547 4.06 15.15 10.30
C GLU A 547 4.45 13.68 10.11
N CYS A 548 5.26 13.15 11.03
CA CYS A 548 5.56 11.71 11.06
C CYS A 548 4.54 11.00 11.95
N VAL A 549 3.70 10.15 11.35
CA VAL A 549 2.64 9.41 12.03
C VAL A 549 2.91 7.90 12.01
N SER A 550 2.37 7.17 12.97
CA SER A 550 2.41 5.70 13.00
C SER A 550 1.23 5.13 12.22
N LEU A 551 1.50 4.17 11.34
CA LEU A 551 0.47 3.41 10.64
C LEU A 551 -0.09 2.28 11.52
N GLU A 552 -1.14 1.61 11.05
CA GLU A 552 -1.72 0.45 11.73
C GLU A 552 -0.72 -0.71 11.92
N ASP A 553 0.24 -0.86 11.01
CA ASP A 553 1.33 -1.83 11.12
C ASP A 553 2.45 -1.38 12.08
N GLY A 554 2.36 -0.17 12.62
CA GLY A 554 3.30 0.46 13.54
C GLY A 554 4.39 1.29 12.87
N VAL A 555 4.57 1.19 11.55
CA VAL A 555 5.67 1.84 10.83
C VAL A 555 5.40 3.33 10.62
N GLY A 556 6.46 4.13 10.59
CA GLY A 556 6.38 5.57 10.34
C GLY A 556 6.04 5.92 8.90
N GLN A 557 5.11 6.85 8.72
CA GLN A 557 4.79 7.46 7.44
C GLN A 557 4.70 8.99 7.57
N SER A 558 5.30 9.70 6.63
CA SER A 558 5.14 11.14 6.54
C SER A 558 3.81 11.50 5.88
N VAL A 559 3.00 12.31 6.56
CA VAL A 559 1.78 12.90 6.00
C VAL A 559 2.02 14.39 5.81
N CYS A 560 2.02 14.83 4.55
CA CYS A 560 2.33 16.20 4.18
C CYS A 560 1.11 16.93 3.64
N SER A 561 0.97 18.20 4.02
CA SER A 561 -0.01 19.15 3.46
C SER A 561 0.67 20.46 3.10
N ARG A 562 0.07 21.25 2.22
CA ARG A 562 0.55 22.59 1.88
C ARG A 562 0.60 23.48 3.12
N CYS A 563 1.63 24.32 3.22
CA CYS A 563 1.75 25.29 4.32
C CYS A 563 0.57 26.28 4.37
N VAL A 564 0.04 26.63 3.19
CA VAL A 564 -1.16 27.43 3.05
C VAL A 564 -2.11 26.67 2.14
N SER A 565 -3.20 26.17 2.70
CA SER A 565 -4.31 25.64 1.90
C SER A 565 -4.83 26.77 1.00
N PRO A 566 -4.96 26.56 -0.32
CA PRO A 566 -5.63 27.51 -1.18
C PRO A 566 -7.02 27.82 -0.62
N THR A 567 -7.44 29.09 -0.64
CA THR A 567 -8.84 29.44 -0.35
C THR A 567 -9.71 28.65 -1.31
N MET A 568 -10.37 27.61 -0.78
CA MET A 568 -11.34 26.84 -1.55
C MET A 568 -12.48 27.79 -1.88
N GLY A 569 -12.79 27.93 -3.18
CA GLY A 569 -14.07 28.50 -3.56
C GLY A 569 -15.21 27.68 -2.94
N PRO A 570 -16.45 28.18 -2.94
CA PRO A 570 -17.58 27.34 -2.56
C PRO A 570 -17.46 26.03 -3.32
N VAL A 571 -17.52 24.89 -2.61
CA VAL A 571 -17.61 23.57 -3.23
C VAL A 571 -18.89 23.62 -4.03
N LEU A 572 -18.76 23.97 -5.31
CA LEU A 572 -19.85 23.88 -6.23
C LEU A 572 -20.15 22.40 -6.25
N SER A 573 -21.25 21.99 -5.62
CA SER A 573 -21.96 20.80 -6.05
C SER A 573 -21.92 20.85 -7.57
N PRO A 574 -21.51 19.79 -8.29
CA PRO A 574 -21.56 19.80 -9.74
C PRO A 574 -23.04 19.78 -10.12
N ASP A 575 -23.66 20.95 -9.97
CA ASP A 575 -24.85 21.33 -10.66
C ASP A 575 -24.41 21.32 -12.11
N PHE A 576 -24.66 20.20 -12.76
CA PHE A 576 -24.72 20.09 -14.21
C PHE A 576 -25.91 20.90 -14.75
N SER A 577 -26.24 22.03 -14.11
CA SER A 577 -27.14 23.03 -14.63
C SER A 577 -26.40 23.74 -15.77
N PRO A 578 -27.07 23.99 -16.89
CA PRO A 578 -26.46 24.67 -18.04
C PRO A 578 -26.04 26.13 -17.76
N ILE A 579 -26.24 26.64 -16.54
CA ILE A 579 -26.14 28.06 -16.21
C ILE A 579 -24.68 28.53 -16.05
N MET A 580 -23.71 27.64 -15.80
CA MET A 580 -22.28 27.99 -15.85
C MET A 580 -21.71 28.14 -17.28
N TYR A 581 -22.54 27.91 -18.32
CA TYR A 581 -22.06 27.89 -19.71
C TYR A 581 -23.01 28.50 -20.76
N GLU A 582 -24.03 29.26 -20.36
CA GLU A 582 -24.85 30.06 -21.28
C GLU A 582 -24.54 31.56 -21.18
N GLU A 583 -24.39 32.17 -22.36
CA GLU A 583 -23.70 33.41 -22.66
C GLU A 583 -24.43 34.69 -22.22
N THR A 584 -23.68 35.77 -21.98
CA THR A 584 -24.11 37.11 -22.42
C THR A 584 -23.31 37.51 -23.67
N VAL A 585 -23.71 36.99 -24.84
CA VAL A 585 -23.36 37.62 -26.11
C VAL A 585 -24.27 38.84 -26.27
N GLY A 586 -23.71 40.02 -26.05
CA GLY A 586 -24.37 41.28 -26.37
C GLY A 586 -24.77 41.33 -27.86
N PRO A 587 -25.92 41.92 -28.21
CA PRO A 587 -26.45 41.86 -29.55
C PRO A 587 -25.50 42.54 -30.55
N LYS A 588 -24.97 41.75 -31.50
CA LYS A 588 -24.24 42.26 -32.66
C LYS A 588 -25.17 43.13 -33.50
N ASN A 589 -24.84 44.42 -33.60
CA ASN A 589 -25.46 45.37 -34.53
C ASN A 589 -25.51 44.78 -35.96
N LYS A 590 -26.73 44.64 -36.48
CA LYS A 590 -26.98 44.26 -37.88
C LYS A 590 -26.43 45.35 -38.80
N ARG A 591 -25.45 45.01 -39.65
CA ARG A 591 -25.07 45.83 -40.82
C ARG A 591 -26.21 45.80 -41.86
N PRO A 592 -26.55 46.92 -42.52
CA PRO A 592 -27.61 46.94 -43.53
C PRO A 592 -27.17 46.24 -44.82
N LYS A 593 -28.09 45.47 -45.42
CA LYS A 593 -27.91 44.87 -46.75
C LYS A 593 -28.09 45.95 -47.84
N THR A 594 -27.05 46.22 -48.62
CA THR A 594 -27.15 46.99 -49.86
C THR A 594 -27.73 46.13 -50.99
N LYS A 595 -28.88 46.56 -51.54
CA LYS A 595 -29.50 45.99 -52.75
C LYS A 595 -28.66 46.35 -53.98
N LYS A 596 -28.26 45.35 -54.77
CA LYS A 596 -27.78 45.54 -56.15
C LYS A 596 -28.96 45.92 -57.05
N LEU A 597 -28.94 47.12 -57.63
CA LEU A 597 -29.78 47.49 -58.77
C LEU A 597 -29.22 46.84 -60.03
N ARG A 598 -30.07 46.11 -60.75
CA ARG A 598 -29.81 45.55 -62.08
C ARG A 598 -30.66 46.35 -63.08
N THR A 599 -30.06 47.30 -63.77
CA THR A 599 -30.71 48.08 -64.83
C THR A 599 -30.62 47.29 -66.13
N GLN A 600 -31.77 46.82 -66.63
CA GLN A 600 -31.93 46.44 -68.03
C GLN A 600 -32.28 47.70 -68.83
N GLN A 601 -31.54 47.93 -69.92
CA GLN A 601 -31.76 48.99 -70.88
C GLN A 601 -33.07 48.78 -71.66
N LYS A 602 -33.76 49.89 -71.96
CA LYS A 602 -34.60 50.05 -73.15
C LYS A 602 -34.22 51.36 -73.85
N LYS A 603 -33.30 51.24 -74.81
CA LYS A 603 -33.30 51.78 -76.19
C LYS A 603 -31.87 51.88 -76.69
#